data_AF-A0A4Q3DT20-F1
#
_entry.id   AF-A0A4Q3DT20-F1
#
_cell.length_a   1.000
_cell.length_b   1.000
_cell.length_c   1.000
_cell.angle_alpha   90.00
_cell.angle_beta   90.00
_cell.angle_gamma   90.00
#
_symmetry.space_group_name_H-M   'P 1'
#
loop_
_entity.id
_entity.type
_entity.pdbx_description
1 polymer ?
#
loop_
_entity_poly.entity_id
_entity_poly.type
_entity_poly.pdbx_seq_one_letter_code
_entity_poly.pdbx_strand_id
1 'polypeptide(L)'
;MRDLFRLIAVGLVSFAIVGLAMVYSRGGDASTAFRSISNGVASAVDGVIGTSTAEAPAATGYTLNVARPRAAAWVGIAGFPDQSEIVFPVPHGATYLSGALNLVFDTQLAEHGDGLLTLSVNGTPRGQLVLDSGRHAHQARIELTAADLSSDRLVLQMAGRGTTNSGQICPTDAANSGSAVTLTADSRLELVSAEAPADTIGVLLASPGTLALQPGLNKGDAALAVWANQRLMRAGINARLSEGGPGETSVVVTRHAVTAAGTISSNVLAGEESVTALIAAAGAPLPVTAASGSTSVADLGAETIVKSFRGSRRWTIPFAAADMPNGALPERFSLKLKATPLASGNDWVVRITLNGNLVETYRVAGSADSLDFDIALPPERMLPGNMLAVELVDTTPNQGICTRAPDAQAQLLPESSLLNTSPALADWAALVERIAATSDISFDADGLSLTQAGRASELLALVLPQTMRVRLDGEASLKLNAIARDALPAALAVAAPTAQVLLPVATNAGTSLVLMKPGVELAAALQRLGADDVVLLITG
;
A
#
# COMPACT_ATOMS: atom_id res chain seq x y z
N MET A 1 -53.11 48.03 -23.14
CA MET A 1 -53.01 47.25 -21.88
C MET A 1 -53.56 45.83 -21.98
N ARG A 2 -54.66 45.58 -22.71
CA ARG A 2 -55.28 44.24 -22.81
C ARG A 2 -54.39 43.18 -23.51
N ASP A 3 -53.58 43.58 -24.48
CA ASP A 3 -52.68 42.66 -25.20
C ASP A 3 -51.40 42.31 -24.44
N LEU A 4 -50.92 43.21 -23.57
CA LEU A 4 -49.80 42.93 -22.67
C LEU A 4 -50.17 41.84 -21.65
N PHE A 5 -51.38 41.91 -21.10
CA PHE A 5 -51.90 40.88 -20.20
C PHE A 5 -52.06 39.51 -20.88
N ARG A 6 -52.42 39.49 -22.17
CA ARG A 6 -52.52 38.24 -22.95
C ARG A 6 -51.14 37.62 -23.16
N LEU A 7 -50.13 38.43 -23.47
CA LEU A 7 -48.75 37.96 -23.63
C LEU A 7 -48.15 37.39 -22.33
N ILE A 8 -48.39 38.06 -21.20
CA ILE A 8 -47.93 37.58 -19.88
C ILE A 8 -48.64 36.27 -19.49
N ALA A 9 -49.96 36.17 -19.73
CA ALA A 9 -50.72 34.96 -19.45
C ALA A 9 -50.24 33.76 -20.29
N VAL A 10 -49.95 33.98 -21.59
CA VAL A 10 -49.41 32.92 -22.47
C VAL A 10 -48.01 32.51 -22.03
N GLY A 11 -47.16 33.45 -21.60
CA GLY A 11 -45.84 33.15 -21.05
C GLY A 11 -45.90 32.29 -19.80
N LEU A 12 -46.77 32.64 -18.85
CA LEU A 12 -46.97 31.87 -17.60
C LEU A 12 -47.51 30.46 -17.84
N VAL A 13 -48.49 30.33 -18.75
CA VAL A 13 -49.06 29.02 -19.10
C VAL A 13 -48.03 28.14 -19.80
N SER A 14 -47.20 28.71 -20.69
CA SER A 14 -46.12 27.98 -21.36
C SER A 14 -45.07 27.49 -20.36
N PHE A 15 -44.70 28.33 -19.39
CA PHE A 15 -43.76 27.95 -18.33
C PHE A 15 -44.33 26.85 -17.43
N ALA A 16 -45.62 26.93 -17.09
CA ALA A 16 -46.30 25.90 -16.29
C ALA A 16 -46.36 24.55 -17.03
N ILE A 17 -46.64 24.56 -18.34
CA ILE A 17 -46.69 23.33 -19.16
C ILE A 17 -45.30 22.69 -19.28
N VAL A 18 -44.25 23.49 -19.52
CA VAL A 18 -42.86 22.98 -19.60
C VAL A 18 -42.40 22.45 -18.24
N GLY A 19 -42.75 23.14 -17.15
CA GLY A 19 -42.48 22.68 -15.78
C GLY A 19 -43.17 21.36 -15.47
N LEU A 20 -44.44 21.21 -15.83
CA LEU A 20 -45.20 19.97 -15.61
C LEU A 20 -44.67 18.82 -16.46
N ALA A 21 -44.28 19.09 -17.71
CA ALA A 21 -43.71 18.10 -18.62
C ALA A 21 -42.32 17.59 -18.15
N MET A 22 -41.49 18.48 -17.58
CA MET A 22 -40.22 18.06 -16.96
C MET A 22 -40.43 17.18 -15.72
N VAL A 23 -41.46 17.48 -14.92
CA VAL A 23 -41.80 16.67 -13.74
C VAL A 23 -42.37 15.31 -14.14
N TYR A 24 -43.20 15.25 -15.19
CA TYR A 24 -43.84 14.00 -15.62
C TYR A 24 -42.90 13.08 -16.40
N SER A 25 -41.93 13.61 -17.15
CA SER A 25 -40.94 12.84 -17.92
C SER A 25 -39.92 12.07 -17.05
N ARG A 26 -39.83 12.38 -15.75
CA ARG A 26 -38.89 11.74 -14.80
C ARG A 26 -39.52 10.70 -13.87
N GLY A 27 -40.71 10.19 -14.19
CA GLY A 27 -41.43 9.18 -13.41
C GLY A 27 -40.87 7.76 -13.55
N GLY A 28 -39.75 7.48 -12.92
CA GLY A 28 -39.20 6.14 -12.68
C GLY A 28 -38.08 6.18 -11.64
N ASP A 29 -38.41 5.84 -10.39
CA ASP A 29 -37.51 5.57 -9.25
C ASP A 29 -36.40 6.58 -8.92
N ALA A 30 -36.79 7.76 -8.42
CA ALA A 30 -35.87 8.82 -7.99
C ALA A 30 -36.06 9.28 -6.53
N SER A 31 -36.63 8.46 -5.64
CA SER A 31 -36.86 8.86 -4.23
C SER A 31 -35.66 8.69 -3.29
N THR A 32 -34.50 8.19 -3.76
CA THR A 32 -33.29 8.04 -2.93
C THR A 32 -32.06 8.84 -3.39
N ALA A 33 -32.12 9.62 -4.48
CA ALA A 33 -30.90 10.14 -5.10
C ALA A 33 -30.79 11.67 -5.30
N PHE A 34 -31.79 12.50 -4.98
CA PHE A 34 -31.70 13.95 -5.29
C PHE A 34 -32.21 14.87 -4.17
N ARG A 35 -31.33 15.14 -3.19
CA ARG A 35 -31.28 16.43 -2.48
C ARG A 35 -29.85 16.92 -2.47
N SER A 36 -29.42 17.56 -3.55
CA SER A 36 -28.37 18.57 -3.52
C SER A 36 -28.40 19.35 -4.83
N ILE A 37 -28.14 20.66 -4.72
CA ILE A 37 -28.01 21.67 -5.78
C ILE A 37 -29.30 22.41 -6.19
N SER A 38 -29.55 23.53 -5.49
CA SER A 38 -29.72 24.84 -6.14
C SER A 38 -29.52 25.99 -5.14
N ASN A 39 -28.33 26.60 -5.18
CA ASN A 39 -28.06 28.05 -5.24
C ASN A 39 -26.69 28.37 -4.64
N GLY A 40 -25.74 28.73 -5.50
CA GLY A 40 -24.50 29.38 -5.10
C GLY A 40 -24.69 30.90 -4.99
N VAL A 41 -24.00 31.51 -4.02
CA VAL A 41 -23.04 32.62 -4.18
C VAL A 41 -22.70 33.16 -2.78
N ALA A 42 -21.39 33.33 -2.55
CA ALA A 42 -20.72 34.06 -1.47
C ALA A 42 -20.50 33.35 -0.12
N SER A 43 -19.26 32.89 0.05
CA SER A 43 -18.40 32.98 1.24
C SER A 43 -18.96 32.63 2.63
N ALA A 44 -18.23 31.71 3.27
CA ALA A 44 -18.20 31.40 4.71
C ALA A 44 -19.29 30.43 5.23
N VAL A 45 -18.78 29.39 5.91
CA VAL A 45 -19.44 28.44 6.83
C VAL A 45 -20.14 27.22 6.19
N ASP A 46 -19.62 26.04 6.56
CA ASP A 46 -20.15 24.66 6.63
C ASP A 46 -21.42 24.23 5.87
N GLY A 47 -21.38 23.00 5.31
CA GLY A 47 -22.54 22.11 5.47
C GLY A 47 -22.70 20.87 4.58
N VAL A 48 -22.61 19.70 5.24
CA VAL A 48 -23.63 18.62 5.27
C VAL A 48 -23.99 17.84 3.99
N ILE A 49 -23.59 16.56 3.97
CA ILE A 49 -24.49 15.46 3.57
C ILE A 49 -24.72 14.61 4.82
N GLY A 50 -25.95 14.68 5.34
CA GLY A 50 -26.41 13.97 6.54
C GLY A 50 -27.32 14.84 7.40
N THR A 51 -28.62 14.85 7.14
CA THR A 51 -29.61 15.41 8.07
C THR A 51 -29.61 14.60 9.35
N SER A 52 -28.96 15.09 10.41
CA SER A 52 -29.13 14.64 11.79
C SER A 52 -30.32 15.39 12.41
N THR A 53 -31.51 14.81 12.34
CA THR A 53 -32.49 14.97 13.41
C THR A 53 -32.26 13.87 14.43
N ALA A 54 -32.11 14.27 15.69
CA ALA A 54 -31.65 13.50 16.85
C ALA A 54 -30.14 13.23 16.84
N GLU A 55 -29.43 13.93 17.73
CA GLU A 55 -28.17 13.48 18.30
C GLU A 55 -28.41 12.06 18.85
N ALA A 56 -28.03 11.06 18.06
CA ALA A 56 -27.98 9.69 18.55
C ALA A 56 -27.06 9.72 19.79
N PRO A 57 -27.46 9.10 20.91
CA PRO A 57 -26.62 9.09 22.10
C PRO A 57 -25.25 8.59 21.68
N ALA A 58 -24.20 9.37 21.98
CA ALA A 58 -22.82 8.93 21.79
C ALA A 58 -22.73 7.54 22.41
N ALA A 59 -22.54 6.52 21.56
CA ALA A 59 -22.41 5.16 22.05
C ALA A 59 -21.26 5.18 23.05
N THR A 60 -21.56 4.86 24.30
CA THR A 60 -20.59 4.74 25.38
C THR A 60 -19.78 3.47 25.10
N GLY A 61 -18.87 3.57 24.15
CA GLY A 61 -18.05 2.47 23.66
C GLY A 61 -16.61 2.92 23.48
N TYR A 62 -15.72 1.94 23.34
CA TYR A 62 -14.31 2.18 23.10
C TYR A 62 -14.05 2.29 21.60
N THR A 63 -13.36 3.35 21.18
CA THR A 63 -13.04 3.61 19.76
C THR A 63 -11.66 3.05 19.41
N LEU A 64 -11.64 2.15 18.43
CA LEU A 64 -10.45 1.57 17.80
C LEU A 64 -10.24 2.24 16.44
N ASN A 65 -9.05 2.80 16.21
CA ASN A 65 -8.68 3.41 14.94
C ASN A 65 -7.66 2.53 14.20
N VAL A 66 -8.10 1.86 13.16
CA VAL A 66 -7.24 1.07 12.27
C VAL A 66 -6.74 1.97 11.15
N ALA A 67 -5.43 2.18 11.09
CA ALA A 67 -4.79 2.99 10.06
C ALA A 67 -5.02 2.40 8.66
N ARG A 68 -4.97 3.27 7.63
CA ARG A 68 -5.02 2.84 6.23
C ARG A 68 -3.90 1.82 5.94
N PRO A 69 -4.21 0.67 5.32
CA PRO A 69 -3.22 -0.27 4.82
C PRO A 69 -2.21 0.40 3.91
N ARG A 70 -0.95 -0.05 3.94
CA ARG A 70 0.14 0.48 3.10
C ARG A 70 0.26 2.01 3.23
N ALA A 71 0.24 2.53 4.47
CA ALA A 71 0.25 3.96 4.75
C ALA A 71 1.39 4.74 4.05
N ALA A 72 2.54 4.11 3.80
CA ALA A 72 3.67 4.70 3.08
C ALA A 72 3.58 4.61 1.53
N ALA A 73 2.66 3.81 0.99
CA ALA A 73 2.45 3.69 -0.45
C ALA A 73 1.45 4.73 -0.96
N TRP A 74 1.63 5.14 -2.22
CA TRP A 74 0.59 5.88 -2.93
C TRP A 74 -0.58 4.93 -3.21
N VAL A 75 -1.79 5.38 -2.86
CA VAL A 75 -3.02 4.66 -3.12
C VAL A 75 -4.05 5.67 -3.60
N GLY A 76 -4.67 5.40 -4.73
CA GLY A 76 -5.49 6.39 -5.40
C GLY A 76 -5.84 5.99 -6.82
N ILE A 77 -6.36 6.96 -7.55
CA ILE A 77 -6.63 6.86 -8.99
C ILE A 77 -5.83 7.93 -9.72
N ALA A 78 -5.33 7.59 -10.91
CA ALA A 78 -4.55 8.48 -11.75
C ALA A 78 -5.17 8.50 -13.15
N GLY A 79 -5.77 9.64 -13.48
CA GLY A 79 -6.52 9.83 -14.71
C GLY A 79 -7.99 9.42 -14.63
N PHE A 80 -8.73 9.72 -15.70
CA PHE A 80 -10.11 9.26 -15.86
C PHE A 80 -10.35 8.55 -17.20
N PRO A 81 -11.13 7.45 -17.21
CA PRO A 81 -11.62 6.71 -16.04
C PRO A 81 -10.49 5.89 -15.39
N ASP A 82 -10.55 5.71 -14.08
CA ASP A 82 -9.67 4.80 -13.35
C ASP A 82 -10.36 4.27 -12.09
N GLN A 83 -9.86 3.16 -11.55
CA GLN A 83 -10.40 2.51 -10.36
C GLN A 83 -9.27 1.96 -9.49
N SER A 84 -9.44 2.00 -8.17
CA SER A 84 -8.52 1.40 -7.20
C SER A 84 -9.29 0.73 -6.07
N GLU A 85 -8.68 -0.29 -5.47
CA GLU A 85 -9.26 -1.06 -4.37
C GLU A 85 -8.30 -1.08 -3.17
N ILE A 86 -8.85 -1.00 -1.97
CA ILE A 86 -8.11 -1.02 -0.72
C ILE A 86 -8.84 -1.93 0.26
N VAL A 87 -8.11 -2.83 0.89
CA VAL A 87 -8.65 -3.78 1.84
C VAL A 87 -8.22 -3.40 3.25
N PHE A 88 -9.14 -2.86 4.04
CA PHE A 88 -8.93 -2.59 5.46
C PHE A 88 -9.12 -3.87 6.27
N PRO A 89 -8.14 -4.27 7.10
CA PRO A 89 -8.35 -5.37 8.04
C PRO A 89 -9.33 -4.94 9.13
N VAL A 90 -10.27 -5.82 9.47
CA VAL A 90 -11.15 -5.65 10.63
C VAL A 90 -10.61 -6.54 11.73
N PRO A 91 -10.06 -5.98 12.83
CA PRO A 91 -9.42 -6.80 13.85
C PRO A 91 -10.37 -7.81 14.47
N HIS A 92 -9.82 -8.99 14.76
CA HIS A 92 -10.58 -10.05 15.43
C HIS A 92 -10.59 -9.87 16.95
N GLY A 93 -11.56 -10.50 17.62
CA GLY A 93 -11.58 -10.60 19.08
C GLY A 93 -12.44 -9.55 19.81
N ALA A 94 -13.03 -8.60 19.08
CA ALA A 94 -14.02 -7.68 19.63
C ALA A 94 -15.34 -7.75 18.86
N THR A 95 -16.46 -7.66 19.57
CA THR A 95 -17.76 -7.38 18.96
C THR A 95 -17.94 -5.89 18.80
N TYR A 96 -17.98 -5.44 17.55
CA TYR A 96 -18.17 -4.03 17.21
C TYR A 96 -19.65 -3.67 17.17
N LEU A 97 -20.01 -2.61 17.90
CA LEU A 97 -21.34 -2.02 17.94
C LEU A 97 -21.60 -1.16 16.70
N SER A 98 -20.58 -0.47 16.23
CA SER A 98 -20.60 0.36 15.03
C SER A 98 -19.20 0.53 14.45
N GLY A 99 -19.11 1.10 13.26
CA GLY A 99 -17.85 1.49 12.65
C GLY A 99 -18.07 2.51 11.55
N ALA A 100 -17.02 3.23 11.18
CA ALA A 100 -17.02 4.20 10.11
C ALA A 100 -15.68 4.21 9.38
N LEU A 101 -15.71 4.35 8.06
CA LEU A 101 -14.51 4.70 7.28
C LEU A 101 -14.38 6.21 7.21
N ASN A 102 -13.34 6.74 7.84
CA ASN A 102 -12.95 8.13 7.70
C ASN A 102 -11.90 8.21 6.59
N LEU A 103 -12.27 8.76 5.44
CA LEU A 103 -11.45 8.83 4.25
C LEU A 103 -11.03 10.27 4.00
N VAL A 104 -9.74 10.47 3.79
CA VAL A 104 -9.14 11.78 3.48
C VAL A 104 -8.50 11.69 2.11
N PHE A 105 -8.85 12.61 1.22
CA PHE A 105 -8.37 12.64 -0.16
C PHE A 105 -7.62 13.94 -0.45
N ASP A 106 -6.52 13.85 -1.18
CA ASP A 106 -5.89 14.97 -1.88
C ASP A 106 -6.15 14.79 -3.37
N THR A 107 -6.91 15.71 -3.96
CA THR A 107 -7.33 15.68 -5.36
C THR A 107 -6.58 16.76 -6.11
N GLN A 108 -6.09 16.45 -7.31
CA GLN A 108 -5.40 17.37 -8.19
C GLN A 108 -5.95 17.17 -9.60
N LEU A 109 -6.70 18.14 -10.09
CA LEU A 109 -7.27 18.16 -11.43
C LEU A 109 -6.71 19.37 -12.18
N ALA A 110 -6.52 19.25 -13.50
CA ALA A 110 -6.16 20.39 -14.34
C ALA A 110 -7.19 21.54 -14.24
N GLU A 111 -6.82 22.74 -14.66
CA GLU A 111 -7.57 24.02 -14.46
C GLU A 111 -9.06 24.00 -14.87
N HIS A 112 -9.44 23.06 -15.73
CA HIS A 112 -10.82 22.87 -16.18
C HIS A 112 -11.30 21.43 -16.07
N GLY A 113 -10.71 20.67 -15.16
CA GLY A 113 -11.16 19.33 -14.87
C GLY A 113 -12.39 19.30 -14.00
N ASP A 114 -13.33 18.44 -14.34
CA ASP A 114 -14.44 18.03 -13.50
C ASP A 114 -14.51 16.50 -13.44
N GLY A 115 -14.94 16.00 -12.29
CA GLY A 115 -15.02 14.57 -12.08
C GLY A 115 -15.95 14.16 -10.97
N LEU A 116 -16.15 12.85 -10.88
CA LEU A 116 -16.95 12.18 -9.88
C LEU A 116 -16.15 10.97 -9.40
N LEU A 117 -15.84 10.96 -8.11
CA LEU A 117 -15.32 9.80 -7.41
C LEU A 117 -16.47 9.04 -6.78
N THR A 118 -16.70 7.80 -7.18
CA THR A 118 -17.66 6.90 -6.54
C THR A 118 -16.93 6.01 -5.54
N LEU A 119 -17.48 5.91 -4.33
CA LEU A 119 -16.97 5.08 -3.24
C LEU A 119 -17.95 3.93 -2.98
N SER A 120 -17.42 2.71 -2.98
CA SER A 120 -18.20 1.50 -2.64
C SER A 120 -17.50 0.73 -1.53
N VAL A 121 -18.28 0.15 -0.62
CA VAL A 121 -17.79 -0.71 0.46
C VAL A 121 -18.37 -2.10 0.25
N ASN A 122 -17.50 -3.11 0.20
CA ASN A 122 -17.87 -4.52 -0.06
C ASN A 122 -18.79 -4.65 -1.30
N GLY A 123 -18.44 -3.94 -2.38
CA GLY A 123 -19.18 -3.92 -3.64
C GLY A 123 -20.49 -3.11 -3.62
N THR A 124 -20.89 -2.54 -2.48
CA THR A 124 -22.10 -1.70 -2.41
C THR A 124 -21.74 -0.23 -2.49
N PRO A 125 -22.30 0.56 -3.42
CA PRO A 125 -22.09 2.01 -3.48
C PRO A 125 -22.53 2.70 -2.19
N ARG A 126 -21.67 3.57 -1.63
CA ARG A 126 -21.90 4.27 -0.36
C ARG A 126 -21.83 5.79 -0.48
N GLY A 127 -21.09 6.31 -1.46
CA GLY A 127 -20.96 7.76 -1.60
C GLY A 127 -20.39 8.18 -2.94
N GLN A 128 -20.53 9.47 -3.23
CA GLN A 128 -19.93 10.11 -4.39
C GLN A 128 -19.35 11.46 -3.99
N LEU A 129 -18.16 11.79 -4.50
CA LEU A 129 -17.53 13.10 -4.31
C LEU A 129 -17.38 13.75 -5.68
N VAL A 130 -17.86 14.98 -5.81
CA VAL A 130 -17.59 15.82 -6.98
C VAL A 130 -16.15 16.33 -6.86
N LEU A 131 -15.41 16.23 -7.96
CA LEU A 131 -14.03 16.64 -8.07
C LEU A 131 -13.98 17.88 -8.94
N ASP A 132 -13.54 18.99 -8.36
CA ASP A 132 -13.38 20.27 -9.06
C ASP A 132 -11.94 20.48 -9.52
N SER A 133 -11.74 21.43 -10.43
CA SER A 133 -10.42 21.77 -10.95
C SER A 133 -9.49 22.34 -9.89
N GLY A 134 -8.19 22.14 -10.07
CA GLY A 134 -7.15 22.55 -9.12
C GLY A 134 -6.89 21.49 -8.06
N ARG A 135 -6.34 21.93 -6.92
CA ARG A 135 -5.99 21.04 -5.81
C ARG A 135 -6.94 21.24 -4.65
N HIS A 136 -7.57 20.16 -4.19
CA HIS A 136 -8.51 20.19 -3.07
C HIS A 136 -8.25 19.05 -2.09
N ALA A 137 -8.57 19.30 -0.83
CA ALA A 137 -8.63 18.26 0.19
C ALA A 137 -10.09 17.93 0.44
N HIS A 138 -10.45 16.65 0.38
CA HIS A 138 -11.80 16.18 0.70
C HIS A 138 -11.76 15.23 1.89
N GLN A 139 -12.84 15.22 2.65
CA GLN A 139 -13.06 14.22 3.71
C GLN A 139 -14.43 13.59 3.49
N ALA A 140 -14.50 12.27 3.63
CA ALA A 140 -15.73 11.51 3.58
C ALA A 140 -15.78 10.56 4.77
N ARG A 141 -16.94 10.50 5.44
CA ARG A 141 -17.22 9.50 6.47
C ARG A 141 -18.30 8.56 5.97
N ILE A 142 -17.99 7.27 5.91
CA ILE A 142 -18.94 6.23 5.50
C ILE A 142 -19.25 5.38 6.74
N GLU A 143 -20.46 5.51 7.27
CA GLU A 143 -20.95 4.64 8.34
C GLU A 143 -21.08 3.20 7.84
N LEU A 144 -20.62 2.26 8.64
CA LEU A 144 -20.58 0.84 8.31
C LEU A 144 -21.80 0.11 8.85
N THR A 145 -22.33 -0.82 8.06
CA THR A 145 -23.42 -1.68 8.50
C THR A 145 -22.90 -2.89 9.26
N ALA A 146 -23.76 -3.56 10.02
CA ALA A 146 -23.40 -4.83 10.66
C ALA A 146 -22.94 -5.91 9.66
N ALA A 147 -23.46 -5.87 8.42
CA ALA A 147 -23.00 -6.76 7.35
C ALA A 147 -21.56 -6.43 6.93
N ASP A 148 -21.20 -5.14 6.87
CA ASP A 148 -19.83 -4.71 6.54
C ASP A 148 -18.82 -5.15 7.62
N LEU A 149 -19.23 -5.14 8.90
CA LEU A 149 -18.41 -5.53 10.05
C LEU A 149 -18.41 -7.04 10.35
N SER A 150 -19.20 -7.84 9.61
CA SER A 150 -19.26 -9.29 9.81
C SER A 150 -18.08 -10.04 9.19
N SER A 151 -17.35 -9.37 8.31
CA SER A 151 -16.17 -9.88 7.61
C SER A 151 -14.90 -9.48 8.36
N ASP A 152 -13.84 -10.28 8.18
CA ASP A 152 -12.48 -10.01 8.68
C ASP A 152 -11.75 -8.89 7.91
N ARG A 153 -12.37 -8.46 6.82
CA ARG A 153 -11.86 -7.43 5.92
C ARG A 153 -12.99 -6.60 5.37
N LEU A 154 -12.67 -5.34 5.16
CA LEU A 154 -13.52 -4.38 4.51
C LEU A 154 -12.87 -3.91 3.21
N VAL A 155 -13.58 -4.05 2.10
CA VAL A 155 -13.06 -3.69 0.78
C VAL A 155 -13.63 -2.33 0.38
N LEU A 156 -12.77 -1.31 0.31
CA LEU A 156 -13.08 0.00 -0.25
C LEU A 156 -12.71 0.01 -1.73
N GLN A 157 -13.69 0.23 -2.60
CA GLN A 157 -13.49 0.47 -4.02
C GLN A 157 -13.72 1.94 -4.35
N MET A 158 -12.78 2.50 -5.10
CA MET A 158 -12.78 3.88 -5.58
C MET A 158 -12.85 3.86 -7.10
N ALA A 159 -13.81 4.57 -7.69
CA ALA A 159 -13.94 4.68 -9.14
C ALA A 159 -14.07 6.14 -9.57
N GLY A 160 -13.11 6.64 -10.33
CA GLY A 160 -13.11 7.98 -10.88
C GLY A 160 -13.65 8.02 -12.29
N ARG A 161 -14.50 9.01 -12.57
CA ARG A 161 -14.95 9.37 -13.92
C ARG A 161 -14.91 10.88 -14.06
N GLY A 162 -14.54 11.39 -15.22
CA GLY A 162 -14.45 12.83 -15.43
C GLY A 162 -13.75 13.20 -16.72
N THR A 163 -13.44 14.47 -16.85
CA THR A 163 -12.60 15.03 -17.92
C THR A 163 -11.66 16.05 -17.32
N THR A 164 -10.42 16.15 -17.82
CA THR A 164 -9.49 17.24 -17.44
C THR A 164 -9.28 18.25 -18.56
N ASN A 165 -10.26 18.36 -19.47
CA ASN A 165 -10.21 19.23 -20.64
C ASN A 165 -10.99 20.54 -20.47
N SER A 166 -10.38 21.64 -20.96
CA SER A 166 -10.83 23.04 -20.98
C SER A 166 -12.09 23.34 -21.80
N GLY A 167 -13.15 22.54 -21.68
CA GLY A 167 -14.32 22.68 -22.55
C GLY A 167 -14.00 22.43 -24.03
N GLN A 168 -12.87 21.77 -24.34
CA GLN A 168 -12.73 21.12 -25.63
C GLN A 168 -13.90 20.16 -25.78
N ILE A 169 -14.58 20.23 -26.92
CA ILE A 169 -15.86 19.56 -27.13
C ILE A 169 -15.76 18.08 -26.75
N CYS A 170 -14.56 17.49 -26.89
CA CYS A 170 -14.32 16.11 -26.55
C CYS A 170 -12.84 15.82 -26.16
N PRO A 171 -12.59 15.01 -25.12
CA PRO A 171 -11.29 14.84 -24.46
C PRO A 171 -10.33 13.89 -25.23
N THR A 172 -9.03 14.24 -25.29
CA THR A 172 -7.96 13.31 -25.74
C THR A 172 -7.36 12.54 -24.55
N ASP A 173 -6.75 11.38 -24.80
CA ASP A 173 -6.16 10.50 -23.75
C ASP A 173 -5.12 11.22 -22.89
N ALA A 174 -4.22 11.98 -23.53
CA ALA A 174 -3.22 12.81 -22.84
C ALA A 174 -3.86 13.88 -21.95
N ALA A 175 -5.08 14.28 -22.27
CA ALA A 175 -5.80 15.32 -21.56
C ALA A 175 -6.76 14.79 -20.49
N ASN A 176 -6.77 13.48 -20.23
CA ASN A 176 -7.40 12.86 -19.05
C ASN A 176 -6.37 12.36 -18.03
N SER A 177 -5.08 12.41 -18.34
CA SER A 177 -3.98 12.11 -17.41
C SER A 177 -3.71 13.22 -16.38
N GLY A 178 -4.33 14.40 -16.55
CA GLY A 178 -4.16 15.56 -15.67
C GLY A 178 -4.98 15.50 -14.38
N SER A 179 -5.39 14.30 -13.94
CA SER A 179 -6.09 14.08 -12.69
C SER A 179 -5.37 13.06 -11.81
N ALA A 180 -5.29 13.34 -10.52
CA ALA A 180 -4.85 12.41 -9.50
C ALA A 180 -5.73 12.57 -8.27
N VAL A 181 -6.27 11.47 -7.76
CA VAL A 181 -6.95 11.43 -6.46
C VAL A 181 -6.18 10.48 -5.57
N THR A 182 -5.56 11.03 -4.54
CA THR A 182 -4.77 10.26 -3.58
C THR A 182 -5.59 10.09 -2.31
N LEU A 183 -5.86 8.85 -1.90
CA LEU A 183 -6.30 8.58 -0.54
C LEU A 183 -5.08 8.80 0.37
N THR A 184 -5.17 9.62 1.41
CA THR A 184 -4.02 9.94 2.25
C THR A 184 -3.85 8.93 3.39
N ALA A 185 -2.69 8.97 4.05
CA ALA A 185 -2.39 8.13 5.21
C ALA A 185 -3.24 8.46 6.45
N ASP A 186 -3.90 9.62 6.48
CA ASP A 186 -4.80 10.02 7.58
C ASP A 186 -6.15 9.30 7.54
N SER A 187 -6.42 8.61 6.43
CA SER A 187 -7.60 7.76 6.29
C SER A 187 -7.52 6.59 7.26
N ARG A 188 -8.65 6.23 7.86
CA ARG A 188 -8.72 5.19 8.89
C ARG A 188 -10.09 4.54 8.97
N LEU A 189 -10.09 3.28 9.40
CA LEU A 189 -11.27 2.57 9.83
C LEU A 189 -11.45 2.80 11.33
N GLU A 190 -12.55 3.43 11.71
CA GLU A 190 -12.98 3.64 13.09
C GLU A 190 -13.96 2.54 13.46
N LEU A 191 -13.74 1.87 14.58
CA LEU A 191 -14.57 0.80 15.10
C LEU A 191 -14.94 1.13 16.54
N VAL A 192 -16.20 0.93 16.93
CA VAL A 192 -16.66 1.15 18.30
C VAL A 192 -17.05 -0.18 18.90
N SER A 193 -16.38 -0.58 19.98
CA SER A 193 -16.71 -1.78 20.77
C SER A 193 -17.41 -1.40 22.07
N ALA A 194 -18.18 -2.33 22.64
CA ALA A 194 -18.84 -2.13 23.94
C ALA A 194 -17.83 -2.00 25.10
N GLU A 195 -16.73 -2.72 24.99
CA GLU A 195 -15.70 -2.81 26.02
C GLU A 195 -14.34 -2.41 25.44
N ALA A 196 -13.49 -1.82 26.28
CA ALA A 196 -12.10 -1.59 25.91
C ALA A 196 -11.39 -2.93 25.67
N PRO A 197 -10.47 -3.02 24.70
CA PRO A 197 -9.64 -4.21 24.54
C PRO A 197 -8.98 -4.56 25.86
N ALA A 198 -9.24 -5.78 26.34
CA ALA A 198 -8.71 -6.24 27.62
C ALA A 198 -7.24 -6.70 27.51
N ASP A 199 -6.74 -6.92 26.29
CA ASP A 199 -5.41 -7.42 26.00
C ASP A 199 -4.51 -6.36 25.37
N THR A 200 -3.19 -6.51 25.55
CA THR A 200 -2.19 -5.59 25.01
C THR A 200 -2.25 -5.51 23.49
N ILE A 201 -2.57 -6.61 22.81
CA ILE A 201 -2.64 -6.65 21.35
C ILE A 201 -3.77 -5.77 20.83
N GLY A 202 -4.98 -5.89 21.39
CA GLY A 202 -6.09 -5.04 21.00
C GLY A 202 -5.85 -3.56 21.32
N VAL A 203 -5.17 -3.26 22.43
CA VAL A 203 -4.74 -1.87 22.75
C VAL A 203 -3.77 -1.34 21.70
N LEU A 204 -2.78 -2.13 21.29
CA LEU A 204 -1.79 -1.72 20.28
C LEU A 204 -2.42 -1.54 18.89
N LEU A 205 -3.42 -2.34 18.53
CA LEU A 205 -4.17 -2.13 17.30
C LEU A 205 -5.06 -0.88 17.33
N ALA A 206 -5.56 -0.52 18.51
CA ALA A 206 -6.35 0.69 18.75
C ALA A 206 -5.51 1.96 18.87
N SER A 207 -4.21 1.80 19.05
CA SER A 207 -3.31 2.89 19.33
C SER A 207 -3.18 3.82 18.14
N PRO A 208 -3.43 5.13 18.31
CA PRO A 208 -3.27 6.08 17.22
C PRO A 208 -1.78 6.24 16.87
N GLY A 209 -1.51 6.47 15.59
CA GLY A 209 -0.19 6.90 15.12
C GLY A 209 0.84 5.79 15.00
N THR A 210 2.11 6.15 15.19
CA THR A 210 3.26 5.24 15.06
C THR A 210 3.52 4.51 16.38
N LEU A 211 3.82 3.21 16.31
CA LEU A 211 4.33 2.45 17.45
C LEU A 211 5.82 2.77 17.66
N ALA A 212 6.14 3.46 18.74
CA ALA A 212 7.50 3.78 19.15
C ALA A 212 8.08 2.64 19.97
N LEU A 213 8.83 1.76 19.30
CA LEU A 213 9.42 0.57 19.89
C LEU A 213 10.70 0.94 20.66
N GLN A 214 10.78 0.46 21.89
CA GLN A 214 11.96 0.61 22.75
C GLN A 214 12.42 -0.78 23.19
N PRO A 215 13.72 -1.10 23.09
CA PRO A 215 14.22 -2.33 23.63
C PRO A 215 14.09 -2.32 25.17
N GLY A 216 13.82 -3.48 25.74
CA GLY A 216 14.00 -3.72 27.16
C GLY A 216 15.46 -3.59 27.61
N LEU A 217 15.68 -3.75 28.91
CA LEU A 217 16.99 -3.52 29.53
C LEU A 217 17.89 -4.75 29.53
N ASN A 218 17.38 -5.93 29.14
CA ASN A 218 18.15 -7.16 29.19
C ASN A 218 18.93 -7.37 27.90
N LYS A 219 20.03 -8.15 28.01
CA LYS A 219 20.80 -8.61 26.85
C LYS A 219 19.87 -9.23 25.79
N GLY A 220 20.04 -8.92 24.51
CA GLY A 220 19.21 -9.46 23.43
C GLY A 220 17.82 -8.84 23.26
N ASP A 221 17.37 -7.96 24.19
CA ASP A 221 16.14 -7.19 23.98
C ASP A 221 16.31 -6.20 22.81
N ALA A 222 17.53 -5.67 22.60
CA ALA A 222 17.87 -4.88 21.42
C ALA A 222 17.69 -5.66 20.11
N ALA A 223 18.21 -6.89 20.06
CA ALA A 223 18.05 -7.78 18.91
C ALA A 223 16.56 -8.10 18.65
N LEU A 224 15.79 -8.37 19.71
CA LEU A 224 14.34 -8.59 19.60
C LEU A 224 13.63 -7.34 19.07
N ALA A 225 13.96 -6.14 19.55
CA ALA A 225 13.33 -4.90 19.12
C ALA A 225 13.62 -4.59 17.64
N VAL A 226 14.86 -4.83 17.18
CA VAL A 226 15.25 -4.71 15.76
C VAL A 226 14.49 -5.71 14.89
N TRP A 227 14.41 -6.97 15.33
CA TRP A 227 13.64 -8.00 14.64
C TRP A 227 12.13 -7.67 14.61
N ALA A 228 11.57 -7.23 15.74
CA ALA A 228 10.15 -6.88 15.85
C ALA A 228 9.81 -5.71 14.94
N ASN A 229 10.65 -4.66 14.92
CA ASN A 229 10.46 -3.50 14.07
C ASN A 229 10.40 -3.90 12.59
N GLN A 230 11.32 -4.74 12.10
CA GLN A 230 11.28 -5.15 10.69
C GLN A 230 10.05 -6.01 10.38
N ARG A 231 9.63 -6.90 11.28
CA ARG A 231 8.42 -7.71 11.09
C ARG A 231 7.17 -6.84 11.00
N LEU A 232 7.02 -5.89 11.92
CA LEU A 232 5.86 -4.99 11.96
C LEU A 232 5.80 -4.08 10.72
N MET A 233 6.92 -3.47 10.33
CA MET A 233 6.95 -2.63 9.12
C MET A 233 6.62 -3.43 7.85
N ARG A 234 7.11 -4.66 7.72
CA ARG A 234 6.80 -5.54 6.57
C ARG A 234 5.35 -5.98 6.55
N ALA A 235 4.74 -6.14 7.72
CA ALA A 235 3.31 -6.36 7.87
C ALA A 235 2.46 -5.10 7.60
N GLY A 236 3.09 -3.96 7.29
CA GLY A 236 2.40 -2.69 7.05
C GLY A 236 1.96 -1.96 8.32
N ILE A 237 2.39 -2.42 9.50
CA ILE A 237 2.16 -1.77 10.78
C ILE A 237 3.19 -0.64 10.92
N ASN A 238 2.70 0.59 11.14
CA ASN A 238 3.56 1.75 11.29
C ASN A 238 4.27 1.70 12.64
N ALA A 239 5.50 1.18 12.65
CA ALA A 239 6.36 1.07 13.82
C ALA A 239 7.75 1.63 13.50
N ARG A 240 8.41 2.19 14.52
CA ARG A 240 9.81 2.60 14.44
C ARG A 240 10.48 2.47 15.80
N LEU A 241 11.80 2.29 15.80
CA LEU A 241 12.61 2.36 17.00
C LEU A 241 12.84 3.83 17.38
N SER A 242 12.26 4.28 18.49
CA SER A 242 12.38 5.67 18.99
C SER A 242 12.07 5.75 20.49
N GLU A 243 12.46 6.85 21.12
CA GLU A 243 12.11 7.15 22.52
C GLU A 243 10.61 7.49 22.71
N GLY A 244 9.83 7.53 21.63
CA GLY A 244 8.46 8.01 21.62
C GLY A 244 8.37 9.54 21.58
N GLY A 245 7.22 10.03 21.14
CA GLY A 245 6.94 11.45 21.04
C GLY A 245 5.44 11.74 21.02
N PRO A 246 5.04 13.01 20.91
CA PRO A 246 3.62 13.38 20.79
C PRO A 246 2.94 12.64 19.63
N GLY A 247 1.84 11.95 19.92
CA GLY A 247 1.09 11.18 18.92
C GLY A 247 1.65 9.80 18.61
N GLU A 248 2.69 9.35 19.32
CA GLU A 248 3.20 7.98 19.24
C GLU A 248 2.78 7.16 20.44
N THR A 249 2.64 5.85 20.22
CA THR A 249 2.40 4.90 21.30
C THR A 249 3.70 4.20 21.66
N SER A 250 4.22 4.49 22.85
CA SER A 250 5.44 3.83 23.36
C SER A 250 5.17 2.36 23.67
N VAL A 251 6.02 1.48 23.16
CA VAL A 251 5.94 0.03 23.33
C VAL A 251 7.32 -0.50 23.74
N VAL A 252 7.38 -1.20 24.87
CA VAL A 252 8.61 -1.90 25.27
C VAL A 252 8.62 -3.29 24.65
N VAL A 253 9.69 -3.61 23.92
CA VAL A 253 9.92 -4.92 23.32
C VAL A 253 10.97 -5.66 24.13
N THR A 254 10.61 -6.82 24.66
CA THR A 254 11.47 -7.56 25.60
C THR A 254 11.27 -9.05 25.47
N ARG A 255 12.30 -9.87 25.74
CA ARG A 255 12.21 -11.33 25.59
C ARG A 255 11.31 -12.01 26.62
N HIS A 256 11.14 -11.39 27.79
CA HIS A 256 10.35 -11.95 28.88
C HIS A 256 9.25 -10.97 29.30
N ALA A 257 8.12 -11.50 29.74
CA ALA A 257 7.08 -10.66 30.32
C ALA A 257 7.66 -9.89 31.53
N VAL A 258 7.88 -8.60 31.34
CA VAL A 258 8.31 -7.72 32.43
C VAL A 258 7.07 -7.43 33.26
N THR A 259 7.13 -7.69 34.57
CA THR A 259 6.17 -7.07 35.50
C THR A 259 6.29 -5.56 35.31
N ALA A 260 5.22 -4.89 34.88
CA ALA A 260 5.18 -3.46 34.56
C ALA A 260 5.74 -2.48 35.63
N ALA A 261 6.12 -3.00 36.81
CA ALA A 261 6.90 -2.30 37.81
C ALA A 261 8.32 -1.98 37.30
N GLY A 262 8.45 -0.86 36.58
CA GLY A 262 9.74 -0.30 36.16
C GLY A 262 9.84 0.04 34.67
N THR A 263 8.85 -0.30 33.85
CA THR A 263 8.79 0.14 32.45
C THR A 263 8.12 1.50 32.33
N ILE A 264 8.55 2.29 31.35
CA ILE A 264 8.00 3.63 31.06
C ILE A 264 6.62 3.53 30.38
N SER A 265 6.28 2.35 29.84
CA SER A 265 5.02 2.08 29.15
C SER A 265 4.25 0.90 29.77
N SER A 266 2.92 0.99 29.75
CA SER A 266 2.00 -0.12 30.01
C SER A 266 1.89 -1.10 28.84
N ASN A 267 2.42 -0.75 27.67
CA ASN A 267 2.38 -1.57 26.47
C ASN A 267 3.68 -2.35 26.30
N VAL A 268 3.59 -3.68 26.35
CA VAL A 268 4.74 -4.57 26.27
C VAL A 268 4.52 -5.64 25.21
N LEU A 269 5.48 -5.79 24.31
CA LEU A 269 5.58 -6.94 23.40
C LEU A 269 6.62 -7.90 23.96
N ALA A 270 6.14 -8.94 24.64
CA ALA A 270 6.96 -9.98 25.25
C ALA A 270 7.24 -11.13 24.26
N GLY A 271 8.47 -11.20 23.76
CA GLY A 271 8.95 -12.25 22.86
C GLY A 271 8.33 -12.23 21.46
N GLU A 272 8.78 -13.16 20.63
CA GLU A 272 8.37 -13.29 19.22
C GLU A 272 6.88 -13.61 19.03
N GLU A 273 6.29 -14.33 19.98
CA GLU A 273 4.89 -14.72 19.97
C GLU A 273 3.96 -13.50 20.02
N SER A 274 4.26 -12.52 20.88
CA SER A 274 3.45 -11.29 20.99
C SER A 274 3.50 -10.44 19.71
N VAL A 275 4.65 -10.37 19.05
CA VAL A 275 4.82 -9.67 17.76
C VAL A 275 4.02 -10.39 16.68
N THR A 276 4.10 -11.72 16.64
CA THR A 276 3.35 -12.53 15.68
C THR A 276 1.85 -12.41 15.89
N ALA A 277 1.40 -12.39 17.15
CA ALA A 277 0.00 -12.18 17.51
C ALA A 277 -0.48 -10.79 17.07
N LEU A 278 0.33 -9.73 17.24
CA LEU A 278 0.01 -8.39 16.76
C LEU A 278 -0.16 -8.34 15.24
N ILE A 279 0.76 -8.97 14.49
CA ILE A 279 0.71 -9.05 13.03
C ILE A 279 -0.54 -9.80 12.55
N ALA A 280 -0.83 -10.95 13.17
CA ALA A 280 -2.01 -11.74 12.84
C ALA A 280 -3.31 -10.97 13.15
N ALA A 281 -3.38 -10.30 14.30
CA ALA A 281 -4.54 -9.52 14.70
C ALA A 281 -4.72 -8.24 13.86
N ALA A 282 -3.65 -7.69 13.29
CA ALA A 282 -3.70 -6.62 12.29
C ALA A 282 -4.20 -7.08 10.91
N GLY A 283 -4.47 -8.37 10.71
CA GLY A 283 -4.91 -8.92 9.42
C GLY A 283 -3.89 -8.75 8.31
N ALA A 284 -2.59 -8.66 8.66
CA ALA A 284 -1.54 -8.57 7.66
C ALA A 284 -1.53 -9.86 6.81
N PRO A 285 -1.31 -9.75 5.49
CA PRO A 285 -1.24 -10.91 4.63
C PRO A 285 -0.16 -11.88 5.14
N LEU A 286 -0.51 -13.17 5.19
CA LEU A 286 0.43 -14.20 5.60
C LEU A 286 1.64 -14.22 4.65
N PRO A 287 2.83 -14.64 5.14
CA PRO A 287 3.98 -14.84 4.27
C PRO A 287 3.62 -15.73 3.09
N VAL A 288 4.13 -15.41 1.91
CA VAL A 288 3.84 -16.18 0.70
C VAL A 288 4.49 -17.56 0.82
N THR A 289 3.71 -18.57 1.19
CA THR A 289 4.14 -19.96 1.16
C THR A 289 3.90 -20.53 -0.23
N ALA A 290 4.80 -20.26 -1.17
CA ALA A 290 4.64 -20.79 -2.52
C ALA A 290 4.73 -22.31 -2.52
N ALA A 291 3.76 -22.96 -3.16
CA ALA A 291 3.95 -24.30 -3.66
C ALA A 291 4.93 -24.24 -4.85
N SER A 292 6.10 -24.85 -4.71
CA SER A 292 7.02 -25.19 -5.83
C SER A 292 7.41 -24.02 -6.77
N GLY A 293 8.33 -23.15 -6.33
CA GLY A 293 9.16 -22.31 -7.24
C GLY A 293 8.43 -21.20 -8.03
N SER A 294 7.13 -21.01 -7.81
CA SER A 294 6.31 -19.99 -8.46
C SER A 294 5.59 -19.15 -7.42
N THR A 295 5.61 -17.83 -7.59
CA THR A 295 4.93 -16.87 -6.69
C THR A 295 3.94 -16.06 -7.51
N SER A 296 2.64 -16.15 -7.18
CA SER A 296 1.63 -15.43 -7.95
C SER A 296 1.68 -13.93 -7.68
N VAL A 297 1.30 -13.11 -8.67
CA VAL A 297 1.22 -11.65 -8.47
C VAL A 297 0.12 -11.27 -7.47
N ALA A 298 -0.91 -12.12 -7.32
CA ALA A 298 -1.97 -11.92 -6.34
C ALA A 298 -1.43 -12.05 -4.91
N ASP A 299 -0.57 -13.04 -4.65
CA ASP A 299 0.10 -13.24 -3.35
C ASP A 299 1.04 -12.07 -3.02
N LEU A 300 1.59 -11.41 -4.04
CA LEU A 300 2.41 -10.20 -3.93
C LEU A 300 1.58 -8.91 -3.77
N GLY A 301 0.26 -9.02 -3.69
CA GLY A 301 -0.65 -7.90 -3.50
C GLY A 301 -0.86 -7.01 -4.73
N ALA A 302 -0.62 -7.54 -5.94
CA ALA A 302 -0.98 -6.86 -7.17
C ALA A 302 -2.50 -6.89 -7.41
N GLU A 303 -3.05 -5.82 -7.97
CA GLU A 303 -4.47 -5.76 -8.32
C GLU A 303 -4.79 -6.67 -9.51
N THR A 304 -5.69 -7.64 -9.32
CA THR A 304 -6.09 -8.61 -10.36
C THR A 304 -7.55 -8.45 -10.82
N ILE A 305 -8.21 -7.35 -10.47
CA ILE A 305 -9.58 -7.06 -10.92
C ILE A 305 -9.59 -6.44 -12.32
N VAL A 306 -10.72 -6.57 -13.03
CA VAL A 306 -10.93 -5.91 -14.32
C VAL A 306 -10.91 -4.40 -14.13
N LYS A 307 -10.16 -3.68 -14.97
CA LYS A 307 -10.07 -2.22 -14.96
C LYS A 307 -10.49 -1.68 -16.32
N SER A 308 -11.32 -0.65 -16.30
CA SER A 308 -11.55 0.21 -17.47
C SER A 308 -10.50 1.33 -17.47
N PHE A 309 -9.92 1.62 -18.62
CA PHE A 309 -8.92 2.68 -18.77
C PHE A 309 -8.96 3.28 -20.17
N ARG A 310 -8.20 4.36 -20.35
CA ARG A 310 -8.00 5.03 -21.63
C ARG A 310 -6.52 5.31 -21.85
N GLY A 311 -6.03 5.03 -23.05
CA GLY A 311 -4.62 5.19 -23.40
C GLY A 311 -3.73 4.10 -22.80
N SER A 312 -3.52 4.08 -21.48
CA SER A 312 -2.75 3.01 -20.84
C SER A 312 -3.23 2.63 -19.44
N ARG A 313 -2.88 1.41 -19.04
CA ARG A 313 -3.04 0.90 -17.67
C ARG A 313 -1.72 0.35 -17.18
N ARG A 314 -1.36 0.72 -15.95
CA ARG A 314 -0.16 0.24 -15.27
C ARG A 314 -0.51 -0.59 -14.05
N TRP A 315 0.09 -1.77 -13.93
CA TRP A 315 0.13 -2.56 -12.70
C TRP A 315 1.53 -2.49 -12.10
N THR A 316 1.62 -2.41 -10.79
CA THR A 316 2.87 -2.46 -10.02
C THR A 316 2.85 -3.67 -9.11
N ILE A 317 3.93 -4.45 -9.17
CA ILE A 317 4.08 -5.73 -8.47
C ILE A 317 5.35 -5.61 -7.63
N PRO A 318 5.24 -5.19 -6.36
CA PRO A 318 6.38 -5.16 -5.46
C PRO A 318 6.77 -6.58 -5.06
N PHE A 319 8.06 -6.86 -4.95
CA PHE A 319 8.54 -8.09 -4.33
C PHE A 319 9.90 -7.86 -3.68
N ALA A 320 10.15 -8.53 -2.56
CA ALA A 320 11.45 -8.52 -1.90
C ALA A 320 12.13 -9.86 -2.11
N ALA A 321 13.44 -9.86 -2.38
CA ALA A 321 14.23 -11.06 -2.57
C ALA A 321 14.13 -12.02 -1.36
N ALA A 322 14.19 -11.46 -0.16
CA ALA A 322 14.03 -12.22 1.08
C ALA A 322 12.63 -12.84 1.25
N ASP A 323 11.61 -12.29 0.60
CA ASP A 323 10.24 -12.82 0.65
C ASP A 323 9.94 -13.86 -0.40
N MET A 324 10.85 -14.04 -1.36
CA MET A 324 10.68 -15.07 -2.36
C MET A 324 10.87 -16.45 -1.73
N PRO A 325 10.22 -17.49 -2.27
CA PRO A 325 10.38 -18.86 -1.80
C PRO A 325 11.85 -19.27 -1.82
N ASN A 326 12.33 -19.78 -0.68
CA ASN A 326 13.73 -20.15 -0.46
C ASN A 326 14.72 -18.98 -0.64
N GLY A 327 14.27 -17.72 -0.54
CA GLY A 327 15.12 -16.53 -0.70
C GLY A 327 15.68 -16.32 -2.11
N ALA A 328 15.19 -17.09 -3.08
CA ALA A 328 15.77 -17.15 -4.41
C ALA A 328 15.14 -16.11 -5.34
N LEU A 329 15.99 -15.49 -6.16
CA LEU A 329 15.55 -14.46 -7.08
C LEU A 329 14.78 -15.07 -8.26
N PRO A 330 13.66 -14.45 -8.68
CA PRO A 330 12.94 -14.93 -9.85
C PRO A 330 13.72 -14.61 -11.11
N GLU A 331 13.78 -15.55 -12.04
CA GLU A 331 14.47 -15.37 -13.32
C GLU A 331 13.50 -15.09 -14.45
N ARG A 332 12.23 -15.46 -14.25
CA ARG A 332 11.19 -15.28 -15.25
C ARG A 332 9.94 -14.68 -14.61
N PHE A 333 9.21 -13.93 -15.42
CA PHE A 333 7.88 -13.47 -15.13
C PHE A 333 6.93 -14.01 -16.20
N SER A 334 6.07 -14.94 -15.80
CA SER A 334 4.96 -15.40 -16.64
C SER A 334 3.82 -14.40 -16.48
N LEU A 335 3.64 -13.55 -17.49
CA LEU A 335 2.62 -12.52 -17.53
C LEU A 335 1.39 -13.03 -18.28
N LYS A 336 0.23 -12.99 -17.63
CA LYS A 336 -1.05 -13.29 -18.24
C LYS A 336 -1.99 -12.11 -18.09
N LEU A 337 -2.40 -11.55 -19.22
CA LEU A 337 -3.35 -10.45 -19.30
C LEU A 337 -4.57 -10.88 -20.10
N LYS A 338 -5.73 -10.40 -19.69
CA LYS A 338 -6.95 -10.41 -20.49
C LYS A 338 -7.29 -8.99 -20.87
N ALA A 339 -7.58 -8.73 -22.15
CA ALA A 339 -7.96 -7.41 -22.63
C ALA A 339 -9.18 -7.51 -23.56
N THR A 340 -9.97 -6.46 -23.63
CA THR A 340 -11.02 -6.35 -24.65
C THR A 340 -10.40 -6.20 -26.04
N PRO A 341 -10.96 -6.81 -27.09
CA PRO A 341 -10.49 -6.58 -28.44
C PRO A 341 -10.59 -5.11 -28.84
N LEU A 342 -9.57 -4.60 -29.52
CA LEU A 342 -9.56 -3.27 -30.14
C LEU A 342 -10.22 -3.29 -31.52
N ALA A 343 -10.50 -2.10 -32.04
CA ALA A 343 -10.92 -1.95 -33.43
C ALA A 343 -9.86 -2.49 -34.41
N SER A 344 -10.34 -3.02 -35.55
CA SER A 344 -9.46 -3.61 -36.57
C SER A 344 -8.35 -2.66 -37.01
N GLY A 345 -7.11 -3.15 -37.01
CA GLY A 345 -5.92 -2.39 -37.41
C GLY A 345 -5.18 -1.68 -36.26
N ASN A 346 -5.70 -1.75 -35.03
CA ASN A 346 -5.01 -1.27 -33.83
C ASN A 346 -4.34 -2.42 -33.08
N ASP A 347 -3.32 -2.09 -32.29
CA ASP A 347 -2.52 -3.05 -31.54
C ASP A 347 -2.53 -2.73 -30.04
N TRP A 348 -2.25 -3.75 -29.26
CA TRP A 348 -1.81 -3.60 -27.88
C TRP A 348 -0.30 -3.43 -27.85
N VAL A 349 0.19 -2.51 -27.02
CA VAL A 349 1.61 -2.44 -26.65
C VAL A 349 1.74 -2.77 -25.17
N VAL A 350 2.55 -3.78 -24.84
CA VAL A 350 2.83 -4.20 -23.46
C VAL A 350 4.27 -3.84 -23.14
N ARG A 351 4.49 -3.03 -22.11
CA ARG A 351 5.83 -2.65 -21.63
C ARG A 351 6.06 -3.22 -20.24
N ILE A 352 7.21 -3.84 -20.06
CA ILE A 352 7.62 -4.41 -18.78
C ILE A 352 8.85 -3.65 -18.30
N THR A 353 8.78 -3.13 -17.08
CA THR A 353 9.90 -2.43 -16.44
C THR A 353 10.22 -3.05 -15.09
N LEU A 354 11.51 -3.13 -14.75
CA LEU A 354 12.01 -3.60 -13.47
C LEU A 354 12.85 -2.49 -12.84
N ASN A 355 12.46 -2.04 -11.64
CA ASN A 355 13.14 -0.97 -10.90
C ASN A 355 13.33 0.30 -11.76
N GLY A 356 12.31 0.61 -12.57
CA GLY A 356 12.30 1.76 -13.49
C GLY A 356 13.03 1.55 -14.82
N ASN A 357 13.66 0.40 -15.04
CA ASN A 357 14.38 0.10 -16.30
C ASN A 357 13.50 -0.73 -17.23
N LEU A 358 13.45 -0.38 -18.51
CA LEU A 358 12.76 -1.17 -19.53
C LEU A 358 13.43 -2.55 -19.70
N VAL A 359 12.63 -3.61 -19.54
CA VAL A 359 13.06 -5.00 -19.71
C VAL A 359 12.64 -5.48 -21.10
N GLU A 360 11.35 -5.45 -21.38
CA GLU A 360 10.79 -5.93 -22.65
C GLU A 360 9.65 -5.02 -23.14
N THR A 361 9.40 -5.07 -24.45
CA THR A 361 8.22 -4.44 -25.07
C THR A 361 7.65 -5.35 -26.13
N TYR A 362 6.37 -5.67 -26.01
CA TYR A 362 5.63 -6.46 -26.98
C TYR A 362 4.61 -5.60 -27.70
N ARG A 363 4.42 -5.89 -28.98
CA ARG A 363 3.31 -5.38 -29.78
C ARG A 363 2.47 -6.56 -30.24
N VAL A 364 1.19 -6.57 -29.86
CA VAL A 364 0.27 -7.68 -30.09
C VAL A 364 -0.93 -7.17 -30.86
N ALA A 365 -1.47 -7.97 -31.77
CA ALA A 365 -2.67 -7.61 -32.50
C ALA A 365 -3.81 -7.25 -31.54
N GLY A 366 -4.49 -6.13 -31.78
CA GLY A 366 -5.58 -5.66 -30.93
C GLY A 366 -6.78 -6.61 -30.87
N SER A 367 -6.89 -7.54 -31.82
CA SER A 367 -7.91 -8.59 -31.81
C SER A 367 -7.66 -9.70 -30.78
N ALA A 368 -6.47 -9.76 -30.17
CA ALA A 368 -6.17 -10.72 -29.13
C ALA A 368 -6.90 -10.34 -27.83
N ASP A 369 -7.64 -11.30 -27.26
CA ASP A 369 -8.34 -11.15 -25.99
C ASP A 369 -7.53 -11.69 -24.80
N SER A 370 -6.54 -12.54 -25.08
CA SER A 370 -5.58 -13.08 -24.12
C SER A 370 -4.15 -12.76 -24.57
N LEU A 371 -3.33 -12.26 -23.66
CA LEU A 371 -1.93 -11.96 -23.88
C LEU A 371 -1.11 -12.74 -22.84
N ASP A 372 -0.31 -13.69 -23.32
CA ASP A 372 0.54 -14.55 -22.48
C ASP A 372 1.99 -14.35 -22.91
N PHE A 373 2.84 -13.96 -21.97
CA PHE A 373 4.25 -13.70 -22.19
C PHE A 373 5.08 -14.36 -21.11
N ASP A 374 6.29 -14.78 -21.49
CA ASP A 374 7.25 -15.34 -20.56
C ASP A 374 8.55 -14.53 -20.66
N ILE A 375 8.72 -13.61 -19.71
CA ILE A 375 9.73 -12.56 -19.73
C ILE A 375 10.93 -12.99 -18.89
N ALA A 376 12.14 -12.97 -19.45
CA ALA A 376 13.36 -13.13 -18.68
C ALA A 376 13.66 -11.85 -17.87
N LEU A 377 13.89 -11.99 -16.57
CA LEU A 377 14.23 -10.88 -15.69
C LEU A 377 15.75 -10.76 -15.55
N PRO A 378 16.35 -9.60 -15.84
CA PRO A 378 17.80 -9.42 -15.80
C PRO A 378 18.31 -9.40 -14.34
N PRO A 379 19.10 -10.40 -13.91
CA PRO A 379 19.55 -10.52 -12.52
C PRO A 379 20.44 -9.35 -12.08
N GLU A 380 21.20 -8.74 -13.00
CA GLU A 380 22.05 -7.59 -12.73
C GLU A 380 21.27 -6.30 -12.40
N ARG A 381 19.97 -6.27 -12.68
CA ARG A 381 19.08 -5.14 -12.33
C ARG A 381 18.23 -5.41 -11.09
N MET A 382 18.34 -6.61 -10.51
CA MET A 382 17.63 -6.94 -9.29
C MET A 382 18.29 -6.27 -8.09
N LEU A 383 17.44 -5.83 -7.20
CA LEU A 383 17.77 -5.27 -5.89
C LEU A 383 17.19 -6.19 -4.81
N PRO A 384 17.54 -6.00 -3.53
CA PRO A 384 16.87 -6.72 -2.45
C PRO A 384 15.37 -6.40 -2.37
N GLY A 385 14.98 -5.16 -2.65
CA GLY A 385 13.58 -4.76 -2.84
C GLY A 385 13.34 -4.35 -4.29
N ASN A 386 12.37 -4.96 -4.95
CA ASN A 386 12.10 -4.78 -6.38
C ASN A 386 10.68 -4.26 -6.64
N MET A 387 10.55 -3.52 -7.73
CA MET A 387 9.28 -3.07 -8.30
C MET A 387 9.22 -3.47 -9.76
N LEU A 388 8.43 -4.49 -10.08
CA LEU A 388 8.07 -4.83 -11.45
C LEU A 388 6.84 -4.02 -11.84
N ALA A 389 6.83 -3.44 -13.03
CA ALA A 389 5.64 -2.78 -13.56
C ALA A 389 5.32 -3.23 -14.97
N VAL A 390 4.04 -3.50 -15.20
CA VAL A 390 3.45 -3.88 -16.47
C VAL A 390 2.58 -2.72 -16.92
N GLU A 391 2.85 -2.16 -18.10
CA GLU A 391 2.02 -1.15 -18.73
C GLU A 391 1.42 -1.71 -20.01
N LEU A 392 0.08 -1.73 -20.10
CA LEU A 392 -0.66 -2.03 -21.31
C LEU A 392 -1.12 -0.72 -21.94
N VAL A 393 -0.84 -0.52 -23.22
CA VAL A 393 -1.15 0.69 -23.98
C VAL A 393 -2.05 0.34 -25.16
N ASP A 394 -3.20 1.02 -25.24
CA ASP A 394 -4.08 1.02 -26.40
C ASP A 394 -3.50 1.96 -27.46
N THR A 395 -3.17 1.44 -28.65
CA THR A 395 -2.64 2.27 -29.74
C THR A 395 -3.73 2.85 -30.64
N THR A 396 -5.01 2.68 -30.30
CA THR A 396 -6.12 3.21 -31.09
C THR A 396 -5.93 4.71 -31.28
N PRO A 397 -5.75 5.18 -32.53
CA PRO A 397 -5.55 6.59 -32.76
C PRO A 397 -6.82 7.32 -32.34
N ASN A 398 -6.63 8.47 -31.72
CA ASN A 398 -7.75 9.34 -31.41
C ASN A 398 -8.43 9.77 -32.72
N GLN A 399 -9.61 9.22 -33.03
CA GLN A 399 -10.25 9.32 -34.35
C GLN A 399 -10.93 10.67 -34.63
N GLY A 400 -10.41 11.75 -34.02
CA GLY A 400 -10.95 13.08 -34.07
C GLY A 400 -11.48 13.54 -32.73
N ILE A 401 -11.83 14.81 -32.66
CA ILE A 401 -12.16 15.47 -31.39
C ILE A 401 -13.31 14.70 -30.73
N CYS A 402 -14.40 14.35 -31.43
CA CYS A 402 -15.65 13.88 -30.80
C CYS A 402 -16.11 12.44 -30.97
N THR A 403 -15.31 11.61 -31.63
CA THR A 403 -15.59 10.19 -31.79
C THR A 403 -14.91 9.44 -30.66
N ARG A 404 -15.65 9.23 -29.55
CA ARG A 404 -15.16 8.45 -28.41
C ARG A 404 -15.08 6.97 -28.80
N ALA A 405 -13.87 6.43 -28.83
CA ALA A 405 -13.68 4.99 -28.77
C ALA A 405 -14.25 4.48 -27.43
N PRO A 406 -14.81 3.26 -27.38
CA PRO A 406 -15.18 2.64 -26.12
C PRO A 406 -13.94 2.51 -25.23
N ASP A 407 -14.12 2.68 -23.92
CA ASP A 407 -13.01 2.50 -22.97
C ASP A 407 -12.51 1.05 -23.06
N ALA A 408 -11.19 0.90 -23.09
CA ALA A 408 -10.54 -0.40 -23.02
C ALA A 408 -10.78 -1.01 -21.65
N GLN A 409 -10.88 -2.34 -21.59
CA GLN A 409 -10.84 -3.08 -20.33
C GLN A 409 -9.72 -4.08 -20.35
N ALA A 410 -8.99 -4.18 -19.24
CA ALA A 410 -8.00 -5.22 -19.06
C ALA A 410 -7.91 -5.69 -17.63
N GLN A 411 -7.36 -6.89 -17.47
CA GLN A 411 -7.17 -7.56 -16.20
C GLN A 411 -5.80 -8.22 -16.17
N LEU A 412 -5.04 -7.96 -15.10
CA LEU A 412 -3.90 -8.79 -14.72
C LEU A 412 -4.45 -10.07 -14.10
N LEU A 413 -4.20 -11.20 -14.76
CA LEU A 413 -4.73 -12.48 -14.31
C LEU A 413 -3.94 -12.98 -13.10
N PRO A 414 -4.60 -13.54 -12.08
CA PRO A 414 -3.96 -14.03 -10.85
C PRO A 414 -2.95 -15.16 -11.12
N GLU A 415 -3.07 -15.85 -12.25
CA GLU A 415 -2.11 -16.87 -12.71
C GLU A 415 -0.78 -16.29 -13.18
N SER A 416 -0.66 -14.96 -13.33
CA SER A 416 0.63 -14.33 -13.56
C SER A 416 1.55 -14.60 -12.37
N SER A 417 2.81 -14.98 -12.63
CA SER A 417 3.70 -15.42 -11.57
C SER A 417 5.17 -15.15 -11.85
N LEU A 418 5.92 -14.96 -10.76
CA LEU A 418 7.37 -14.94 -10.74
C LEU A 418 7.88 -16.37 -10.58
N LEU A 419 8.77 -16.79 -11.47
CA LEU A 419 9.31 -18.16 -11.50
C LEU A 419 10.79 -18.13 -11.15
N ASN A 420 11.18 -19.00 -10.23
CA ASN A 420 12.57 -19.25 -9.92
C ASN A 420 13.03 -20.53 -10.65
N THR A 421 14.00 -20.38 -11.55
CA THR A 421 14.51 -21.49 -12.38
C THR A 421 15.98 -21.84 -12.15
N SER A 422 16.79 -20.96 -11.54
CA SER A 422 18.21 -21.21 -11.27
C SER A 422 18.70 -20.41 -10.05
N PRO A 423 19.89 -20.71 -9.50
CA PRO A 423 20.39 -20.07 -8.28
C PRO A 423 20.87 -18.64 -8.52
N ALA A 424 20.91 -17.84 -7.44
CA ALA A 424 21.36 -16.46 -7.46
C ALA A 424 22.77 -16.27 -8.06
N LEU A 425 22.90 -15.27 -8.95
CA LEU A 425 24.18 -14.84 -9.50
C LEU A 425 24.89 -13.76 -8.67
N ALA A 426 24.13 -12.95 -7.91
CA ALA A 426 24.69 -11.89 -7.09
C ALA A 426 25.06 -12.41 -5.68
N ASP A 427 26.23 -12.02 -5.16
CA ASP A 427 26.74 -12.51 -3.86
C ASP A 427 25.77 -12.23 -2.69
N TRP A 428 25.11 -11.07 -2.69
CA TRP A 428 24.12 -10.74 -1.66
C TRP A 428 22.87 -11.62 -1.77
N ALA A 429 22.46 -12.01 -2.98
CA ALA A 429 21.30 -12.86 -3.21
C ALA A 429 21.63 -14.31 -2.83
N ALA A 430 22.84 -14.77 -3.13
CA ALA A 430 23.34 -16.06 -2.65
C ALA A 430 23.40 -16.12 -1.11
N LEU A 431 23.68 -14.99 -0.42
CA LEU A 431 23.54 -14.92 1.03
C LEU A 431 22.08 -15.09 1.48
N VAL A 432 21.11 -14.45 0.82
CA VAL A 432 19.69 -14.60 1.15
C VAL A 432 19.20 -16.02 0.95
N GLU A 433 19.59 -16.68 -0.15
CA GLU A 433 19.33 -18.10 -0.37
C GLU A 433 19.96 -18.99 0.70
N ARG A 434 21.22 -18.69 1.07
CA ARG A 434 21.92 -19.41 2.14
C ARG A 434 21.23 -19.25 3.49
N ILE A 435 20.78 -18.03 3.82
CA ILE A 435 19.96 -17.78 5.01
C ILE A 435 18.70 -18.64 4.89
N ALA A 436 17.92 -18.52 3.83
CA ALA A 436 16.66 -19.26 3.67
C ALA A 436 16.82 -20.80 3.74
N ALA A 437 17.99 -21.33 3.38
CA ALA A 437 18.31 -22.75 3.45
C ALA A 437 18.66 -23.26 4.87
N THR A 438 18.94 -22.37 5.84
CA THR A 438 19.19 -22.78 7.23
C THR A 438 17.89 -22.93 8.01
N SER A 439 17.90 -23.78 9.05
CA SER A 439 16.75 -23.96 9.95
C SER A 439 16.53 -22.77 10.87
N ASP A 440 17.64 -22.17 11.32
CA ASP A 440 17.70 -21.09 12.28
C ASP A 440 18.95 -20.25 12.04
N ILE A 441 18.86 -18.97 12.40
CA ILE A 441 20.00 -18.06 12.46
C ILE A 441 20.07 -17.45 13.86
N SER A 442 21.24 -17.00 14.29
CA SER A 442 21.35 -16.15 15.48
C SER A 442 21.50 -14.70 15.07
N PHE A 443 20.79 -13.80 15.74
CA PHE A 443 20.89 -12.35 15.49
C PHE A 443 21.26 -11.60 16.77
N ASP A 444 22.28 -10.75 16.67
CA ASP A 444 22.72 -9.86 17.75
C ASP A 444 22.73 -8.41 17.27
N ALA A 445 22.32 -7.50 18.15
CA ALA A 445 22.28 -6.06 17.94
C ALA A 445 22.58 -5.28 19.24
N ASP A 446 23.22 -5.93 20.21
CA ASP A 446 23.61 -5.30 21.46
C ASP A 446 24.61 -4.15 21.22
N GLY A 447 24.46 -3.05 21.95
CA GLY A 447 25.36 -1.89 21.90
C GLY A 447 25.02 -0.84 20.82
N LEU A 448 23.98 -1.05 20.02
CA LEU A 448 23.49 -0.04 19.07
C LEU A 448 22.67 1.05 19.77
N SER A 449 22.78 2.30 19.30
CA SER A 449 21.82 3.36 19.63
C SER A 449 20.45 3.08 19.00
N LEU A 450 19.37 3.76 19.43
CA LEU A 450 18.04 3.58 18.83
C LEU A 450 18.02 3.91 17.33
N THR A 451 18.74 4.95 16.91
CA THR A 451 18.89 5.30 15.49
C THR A 451 19.60 4.19 14.71
N GLN A 452 20.71 3.67 15.25
CA GLN A 452 21.46 2.57 14.64
C GLN A 452 20.62 1.29 14.61
N ALA A 453 19.86 0.98 15.66
CA ALA A 453 18.93 -0.14 15.71
C ALA A 453 17.83 -0.01 14.63
N GLY A 454 17.33 1.20 14.39
CA GLY A 454 16.46 1.50 13.25
C GLY A 454 17.08 1.12 11.90
N ARG A 455 18.33 1.52 11.67
CA ARG A 455 19.08 1.14 10.45
C ARG A 455 19.37 -0.35 10.36
N ALA A 456 19.67 -1.00 11.49
CA ALA A 456 19.84 -2.44 11.56
C ALA A 456 18.54 -3.17 11.18
N SER A 457 17.38 -2.64 11.59
CA SER A 457 16.07 -3.18 11.25
C SER A 457 15.78 -3.06 9.75
N GLU A 458 16.07 -1.91 9.14
CA GLU A 458 15.96 -1.73 7.68
C GLU A 458 16.87 -2.71 6.93
N LEU A 459 18.13 -2.84 7.35
CA LEU A 459 19.10 -3.75 6.73
C LEU A 459 18.69 -5.22 6.89
N LEU A 460 18.20 -5.61 8.08
CA LEU A 460 17.71 -6.96 8.34
C LEU A 460 16.49 -7.30 7.48
N ALA A 461 15.59 -6.33 7.25
CA ALA A 461 14.42 -6.51 6.38
C ALA A 461 14.77 -6.88 4.94
N LEU A 462 15.94 -6.45 4.44
CA LEU A 462 16.39 -6.71 3.07
C LEU A 462 16.92 -8.13 2.87
N VAL A 463 17.34 -8.82 3.93
CA VAL A 463 18.02 -10.13 3.82
C VAL A 463 17.34 -11.26 4.56
N LEU A 464 16.50 -10.97 5.56
CA LEU A 464 15.91 -11.99 6.41
C LEU A 464 14.57 -12.49 5.83
N PRO A 465 14.43 -13.77 5.47
CA PRO A 465 13.16 -14.32 5.03
C PRO A 465 12.07 -14.26 6.12
N GLN A 466 10.81 -14.03 5.73
CA GLN A 466 9.71 -13.92 6.70
C GLN A 466 9.43 -15.20 7.49
N THR A 467 9.76 -16.35 6.93
CA THR A 467 9.58 -17.67 7.54
C THR A 467 10.79 -18.11 8.36
N MET A 468 11.89 -17.35 8.34
CA MET A 468 13.12 -17.69 9.05
C MET A 468 12.92 -17.61 10.56
N ARG A 469 13.31 -18.67 11.26
CA ARG A 469 13.39 -18.67 12.72
C ARG A 469 14.67 -17.98 13.16
N VAL A 470 14.54 -16.91 13.94
CA VAL A 470 15.68 -16.18 14.51
C VAL A 470 15.87 -16.61 15.96
N ARG A 471 17.12 -16.78 16.37
CA ARG A 471 17.51 -17.04 17.75
C ARG A 471 18.19 -15.79 18.28
N LEU A 472 17.59 -15.20 19.31
CA LEU A 472 18.04 -13.94 19.90
C LEU A 472 18.94 -14.18 21.12
N ASP A 473 19.10 -15.44 21.52
CA ASP A 473 19.85 -15.90 22.67
C ASP A 473 20.48 -17.26 22.42
N GLY A 474 21.42 -17.33 21.48
CA GLY A 474 22.18 -18.55 21.31
C GLY A 474 23.03 -18.61 20.08
N GLU A 475 23.67 -19.76 19.94
CA GLU A 475 24.47 -20.11 18.79
C GLU A 475 23.58 -20.76 17.73
N ALA A 476 23.71 -20.31 16.50
CA ALA A 476 23.20 -20.99 15.30
C ALA A 476 24.36 -21.23 14.33
N SER A 477 24.12 -22.05 13.30
CA SER A 477 25.14 -22.32 12.27
C SER A 477 25.53 -21.07 11.48
N LEU A 478 24.60 -20.13 11.34
CA LEU A 478 24.82 -18.83 10.71
C LEU A 478 24.45 -17.72 11.70
N LYS A 479 25.37 -16.78 11.91
CA LYS A 479 25.19 -15.64 12.81
C LYS A 479 25.24 -14.33 12.06
N LEU A 480 24.29 -13.46 12.37
CA LEU A 480 24.19 -12.10 11.88
C LEU A 480 24.36 -11.14 13.05
N ASN A 481 25.44 -10.35 13.06
CA ASN A 481 25.69 -9.35 14.09
C ASN A 481 25.57 -7.96 13.48
N ALA A 482 24.57 -7.19 13.91
CA ALA A 482 24.42 -5.78 13.54
C ALA A 482 25.40 -4.94 14.35
N ILE A 483 26.34 -4.28 13.66
CA ILE A 483 27.46 -3.58 14.30
C ILE A 483 27.55 -2.16 13.74
N ALA A 484 27.70 -1.19 14.64
CA ALA A 484 27.98 0.19 14.28
C ALA A 484 29.30 0.28 13.50
N ARG A 485 29.35 1.17 12.50
CA ARG A 485 30.51 1.32 11.61
C ARG A 485 31.86 1.42 12.35
N ASP A 486 31.91 2.15 13.45
CA ASP A 486 33.10 2.42 14.26
C ASP A 486 33.53 1.23 15.14
N ALA A 487 32.59 0.36 15.53
CA ALA A 487 32.84 -0.86 16.28
C ALA A 487 33.31 -2.03 15.40
N LEU A 488 33.10 -1.96 14.07
CA LEU A 488 33.43 -3.04 13.15
C LEU A 488 34.91 -3.49 13.18
N PRO A 489 35.93 -2.61 13.23
CA PRO A 489 37.32 -3.05 13.29
C PRO A 489 37.62 -3.95 14.49
N ALA A 490 37.05 -3.64 15.66
CA ALA A 490 37.21 -4.46 16.86
C ALA A 490 36.50 -5.81 16.71
N ALA A 491 35.31 -5.82 16.14
CA ALA A 491 34.57 -7.05 15.87
C ALA A 491 35.28 -7.96 14.86
N LEU A 492 35.87 -7.39 13.81
CA LEU A 492 36.65 -8.14 12.82
C LEU A 492 37.92 -8.75 13.40
N ALA A 493 38.55 -8.11 14.39
CA ALA A 493 39.76 -8.64 15.04
C ALA A 493 39.51 -9.95 15.80
N VAL A 494 38.27 -10.21 16.21
CA VAL A 494 37.85 -11.44 16.92
C VAL A 494 37.03 -12.39 16.05
N ALA A 495 36.65 -11.97 14.84
CA ALA A 495 35.87 -12.76 13.91
C ALA A 495 36.72 -13.84 13.20
N ALA A 496 36.07 -14.91 12.74
CA ALA A 496 36.72 -15.94 11.95
C ALA A 496 37.21 -15.37 10.60
N PRO A 497 38.27 -15.93 9.98
CA PRO A 497 38.75 -15.50 8.66
C PRO A 497 37.72 -15.61 7.53
N THR A 498 36.67 -16.42 7.73
CA THR A 498 35.55 -16.62 6.79
C THR A 498 34.45 -15.57 6.95
N ALA A 499 34.57 -14.64 7.90
CA ALA A 499 33.58 -13.61 8.11
C ALA A 499 33.34 -12.78 6.85
N GLN A 500 32.09 -12.40 6.64
CA GLN A 500 31.68 -11.51 5.56
C GLN A 500 30.98 -10.29 6.16
N VAL A 501 31.11 -9.14 5.53
CA VAL A 501 30.44 -7.91 5.94
C VAL A 501 29.45 -7.53 4.85
N LEU A 502 28.20 -7.35 5.22
CA LEU A 502 27.14 -6.85 4.35
C LEU A 502 26.93 -5.37 4.62
N LEU A 503 27.00 -4.56 3.56
CA LEU A 503 26.83 -3.12 3.62
C LEU A 503 25.66 -2.68 2.71
N PRO A 504 24.80 -1.75 3.17
CA PRO A 504 23.84 -1.09 2.30
C PRO A 504 24.56 -0.10 1.38
N VAL A 505 24.15 -0.04 0.12
CA VAL A 505 24.66 0.92 -0.86
C VAL A 505 23.49 1.58 -1.57
N ALA A 506 23.40 2.90 -1.49
CA ALA A 506 22.40 3.67 -2.21
C ALA A 506 22.70 3.65 -3.73
N THR A 507 21.65 3.44 -4.52
CA THR A 507 21.69 3.49 -5.99
C THR A 507 20.57 4.41 -6.50
N ASN A 508 20.60 4.78 -7.78
CA ASN A 508 19.53 5.56 -8.40
C ASN A 508 18.17 4.84 -8.39
N ALA A 509 18.17 3.51 -8.26
CA ALA A 509 16.97 2.67 -8.29
C ALA A 509 16.51 2.20 -6.89
N GLY A 510 17.23 2.58 -5.82
CA GLY A 510 16.94 2.16 -4.45
C GLY A 510 18.19 1.69 -3.70
N THR A 511 17.99 0.95 -2.61
CA THR A 511 19.09 0.38 -1.80
C THR A 511 19.51 -0.97 -2.37
N SER A 512 20.78 -1.10 -2.71
CA SER A 512 21.44 -2.37 -3.02
C SER A 512 22.28 -2.85 -1.84
N LEU A 513 22.82 -4.06 -1.93
CA LEU A 513 23.68 -4.67 -0.93
C LEU A 513 25.00 -5.08 -1.55
N VAL A 514 26.08 -4.88 -0.81
CA VAL A 514 27.40 -5.38 -1.16
C VAL A 514 27.89 -6.28 -0.05
N LEU A 515 28.27 -7.50 -0.42
CA LEU A 515 28.90 -8.47 0.46
C LEU A 515 30.41 -8.39 0.25
N MET A 516 31.15 -8.11 1.31
CA MET A 516 32.60 -7.93 1.26
C MET A 516 33.31 -8.87 2.22
N LYS A 517 34.53 -9.27 1.88
CA LYS A 517 35.45 -9.92 2.83
C LYS A 517 36.30 -8.86 3.54
N PRO A 518 36.78 -9.13 4.76
CA PRO A 518 37.71 -8.24 5.46
C PRO A 518 38.95 -7.96 4.60
N GLY A 519 39.30 -6.68 4.42
CA GLY A 519 40.42 -6.27 3.57
C GLY A 519 40.45 -4.76 3.30
N VAL A 520 41.37 -4.33 2.43
CA VAL A 520 41.60 -2.90 2.10
C VAL A 520 40.35 -2.27 1.45
N GLU A 521 39.65 -3.01 0.60
CA GLU A 521 38.44 -2.52 -0.07
C GLU A 521 37.31 -2.23 0.92
N LEU A 522 37.19 -3.03 1.98
CA LEU A 522 36.19 -2.81 3.04
C LEU A 522 36.45 -1.48 3.75
N ALA A 523 37.71 -1.15 4.05
CA ALA A 523 38.04 0.12 4.70
C ALA A 523 37.61 1.34 3.85
N ALA A 524 37.80 1.26 2.52
CA ALA A 524 37.35 2.30 1.60
C ALA A 524 35.81 2.38 1.50
N ALA A 525 35.13 1.24 1.52
CA ALA A 525 33.66 1.18 1.50
C ALA A 525 33.06 1.80 2.77
N LEU A 526 33.61 1.50 3.95
CA LEU A 526 33.14 2.04 5.23
C LEU A 526 33.28 3.56 5.32
N GLN A 527 34.26 4.16 4.63
CA GLN A 527 34.41 5.62 4.61
C GLN A 527 33.22 6.33 3.92
N ARG A 528 32.46 5.63 3.09
CA ARG A 528 31.26 6.16 2.43
C ARG A 528 30.00 6.09 3.29
N LEU A 529 30.04 5.32 4.38
CA LEU A 529 28.93 5.21 5.33
C LEU A 529 28.91 6.41 6.29
N GLY A 530 27.72 6.82 6.71
CA GLY A 530 27.50 7.80 7.77
C GLY A 530 27.93 7.30 9.16
N ALA A 531 27.84 8.18 10.16
CA ALA A 531 28.18 7.85 11.55
C ALA A 531 27.15 6.91 12.21
N ASP A 532 25.88 7.04 11.83
CA ASP A 532 24.78 6.21 12.35
C ASP A 532 24.52 4.97 11.50
N ASP A 533 25.33 4.72 10.48
CA ASP A 533 25.17 3.56 9.61
C ASP A 533 25.66 2.28 10.31
N VAL A 534 24.93 1.21 10.03
CA VAL A 534 25.16 -0.13 10.57
C VAL A 534 25.48 -1.08 9.44
N VAL A 535 26.34 -2.06 9.72
CA VAL A 535 26.64 -3.19 8.83
C VAL A 535 26.21 -4.50 9.51
N LEU A 536 26.01 -5.55 8.72
CA LEU A 536 25.88 -6.90 9.26
C LEU A 536 27.22 -7.64 9.10
N LEU A 537 27.79 -8.07 10.21
CA LEU A 537 28.88 -9.04 10.22
C LEU A 537 28.27 -10.44 10.24
N ILE A 538 28.63 -11.23 9.23
CA ILE A 538 28.11 -12.57 8.99
C ILE A 538 29.21 -13.57 9.29
N THR A 539 28.93 -14.54 10.16
CA THR A 539 29.85 -15.64 10.50
C THR A 539 29.11 -16.97 10.49
N GLY A 540 29.82 -18.07 10.21
CA GLY A 540 29.21 -19.37 9.94
C GLY A 540 29.33 -19.71 8.47
#